data_AF-A0A5E8V789-F1
#
_entry.id   AF-A0A5E8V789-F1
#
_cell.length_a   1.000
_cell.length_b   1.000
_cell.length_c   1.000
_cell.angle_alpha   90.00
_cell.angle_beta   90.00
_cell.angle_gamma   90.00
#
_symmetry.space_group_name_H-M   'P 1'
#
loop_
_entity.id
_entity.type
_entity.pdbx_description
1 polymer ?
#
loop_
_entity_poly.entity_id
_entity_poly.type
_entity_poly.pdbx_seq_one_letter_code
_entity_poly.pdbx_strand_id
1 'polypeptide(L)'
;MQSPEASTAAISTRTSLHLALAAFADEVVGTLARLFAYVGTLALFAILGLAALGQLPDLRDDELPPKPTWSVADRSHPAFALSRLDSSEKTASYIILRHPEGGRRDVMRWTGEADKVLAELEIYRQGGEFDVTRPVAMDLAVQMGLNAATPLEQAGLIETKFGPVALFRPVAAAEGARACLGYLKRSEEPALQISGFSCQGDTLPAQRAAIACTLNRLTLLTSGNEPKLAGLFAKAELKRRACDLAGSQDWLLGAANAQLRGAL
;
A
#
# COMPACT_ATOMS: atom_id res chain seq x y z
N MET A 1 -111.39 6.84 39.43
CA MET A 1 -110.81 7.69 38.37
C MET A 1 -109.30 7.72 38.59
N GLN A 2 -108.52 7.02 37.76
CA GLN A 2 -107.06 7.04 37.79
C GLN A 2 -106.58 7.74 36.51
N SER A 3 -105.85 8.85 36.67
CA SER A 3 -105.36 9.69 35.58
C SER A 3 -104.23 9.01 34.81
N PRO A 4 -104.23 9.02 33.46
CA PRO A 4 -103.26 8.31 32.62
C PRO A 4 -101.95 9.08 32.34
N GLU A 5 -101.67 10.21 33.01
CA GLU A 5 -100.58 11.11 32.58
C GLU A 5 -99.16 10.73 33.05
N ALA A 6 -98.98 9.70 33.87
CA ALA A 6 -97.65 9.36 34.40
C ALA A 6 -96.78 8.47 33.48
N SER A 7 -97.35 7.80 32.47
CA SER A 7 -96.64 6.78 31.68
C SER A 7 -95.87 7.36 30.48
N THR A 8 -96.30 8.48 29.91
CA THR A 8 -95.69 9.11 28.73
C THR A 8 -94.39 9.85 29.03
N ALA A 9 -94.20 10.39 30.25
CA ALA A 9 -92.98 11.11 30.63
C ALA A 9 -91.75 10.20 30.82
N ALA A 10 -91.95 8.97 31.29
CA ALA A 10 -90.86 8.01 31.53
C ALA A 10 -90.30 7.38 30.24
N ILE A 11 -91.12 7.25 29.19
CA ILE A 11 -90.71 6.70 27.90
C ILE A 11 -89.84 7.71 27.12
N SER A 12 -90.20 8.99 27.20
CA SER A 12 -89.47 10.10 26.57
C SER A 12 -88.07 10.33 27.15
N THR A 13 -87.86 10.07 28.44
CA THR A 13 -86.56 10.23 29.11
C THR A 13 -85.62 9.07 28.86
N ARG A 14 -86.14 7.83 28.71
CA ARG A 14 -85.32 6.67 28.36
C ARG A 14 -84.80 6.75 26.91
N THR A 15 -85.63 7.20 25.97
CA THR A 15 -85.21 7.37 24.56
C THR A 15 -84.20 8.50 24.40
N SER A 16 -84.34 9.62 25.13
CA SER A 16 -83.35 10.71 25.11
C SER A 16 -82.01 10.30 25.71
N LEU A 17 -82.00 9.52 26.80
CA LEU A 17 -80.78 8.95 27.38
C LEU A 17 -80.07 7.99 26.42
N HIS A 18 -80.80 7.13 25.71
CA HIS A 18 -80.19 6.22 24.72
C HIS A 18 -79.60 6.97 23.52
N LEU A 19 -80.27 8.01 23.01
CA LEU A 19 -79.75 8.85 21.93
C LEU A 19 -78.51 9.64 22.35
N ALA A 20 -78.50 10.18 23.57
CA ALA A 20 -77.34 10.87 24.13
C ALA A 20 -76.14 9.92 24.32
N LEU A 21 -76.39 8.68 24.77
CA LEU A 21 -75.34 7.67 24.93
C LEU A 21 -74.77 7.22 23.56
N ALA A 22 -75.64 7.07 22.56
CA ALA A 22 -75.24 6.71 21.20
C ALA A 22 -74.42 7.83 20.54
N ALA A 23 -74.84 9.09 20.70
CA ALA A 23 -74.09 10.25 20.20
C ALA A 23 -72.73 10.39 20.90
N PHE A 24 -72.65 10.16 22.20
CA PHE A 24 -71.39 10.15 22.93
C PHE A 24 -70.46 9.01 22.49
N ALA A 25 -71.01 7.81 22.28
CA ALA A 25 -70.25 6.67 21.78
C ALA A 25 -69.67 6.95 20.37
N ASP A 26 -70.45 7.59 19.49
CA ASP A 26 -69.99 7.95 18.14
C ASP A 26 -68.85 8.99 18.19
N GLU A 27 -68.95 9.98 19.07
CA GLU A 27 -67.90 10.98 19.30
C GLU A 27 -66.60 10.34 19.86
N VAL A 28 -66.74 9.40 20.81
CA VAL A 28 -65.60 8.66 21.39
C VAL A 28 -64.94 7.75 20.36
N VAL A 29 -65.72 7.05 19.54
CA VAL A 29 -65.18 6.21 18.47
C VAL A 29 -64.50 7.06 17.40
N GLY A 30 -65.09 8.21 17.04
CA GLY A 30 -64.51 9.15 16.08
C GLY A 30 -63.19 9.76 16.57
N THR A 31 -63.11 10.12 17.84
CA THR A 31 -61.87 10.66 18.45
C THR A 31 -60.78 9.59 18.58
N LEU A 32 -61.12 8.36 19.00
CA LEU A 32 -60.18 7.23 19.03
C LEU A 32 -59.67 6.89 17.63
N ALA A 33 -60.54 6.83 16.63
CA ALA A 33 -60.16 6.54 15.25
C ALA A 33 -59.17 7.60 14.71
N ARG A 34 -59.41 8.89 14.99
CA ARG A 34 -58.49 9.97 14.63
C ARG A 34 -57.15 9.84 15.35
N LEU A 35 -57.16 9.49 16.64
CA LEU A 35 -55.94 9.31 17.42
C LEU A 35 -55.07 8.16 16.88
N PHE A 36 -55.68 7.02 16.56
CA PHE A 36 -54.98 5.91 15.90
C PHE A 36 -54.45 6.29 14.53
N ALA A 37 -55.22 7.04 13.73
CA ALA A 37 -54.75 7.54 12.45
C ALA A 37 -53.50 8.42 12.62
N TYR A 38 -53.52 9.41 13.54
CA TYR A 38 -52.37 10.27 13.78
C TYR A 38 -51.12 9.53 14.26
N VAL A 39 -51.27 8.59 15.20
CA VAL A 39 -50.16 7.77 15.68
C VAL A 39 -49.60 6.89 14.55
N GLY A 40 -50.47 6.31 13.73
CA GLY A 40 -50.08 5.54 12.54
C GLY A 40 -49.28 6.37 11.54
N THR A 41 -49.74 7.59 11.23
CA THR A 41 -49.03 8.49 10.31
C THR A 41 -47.67 8.90 10.86
N LEU A 42 -47.58 9.22 12.16
CA LEU A 42 -46.32 9.56 12.83
C LEU A 42 -45.32 8.40 12.81
N ALA A 43 -45.79 7.19 13.09
CA ALA A 43 -44.96 5.98 13.02
C ALA A 43 -44.45 5.73 11.60
N LEU A 44 -45.29 5.93 10.59
CA LEU A 44 -44.89 5.81 9.18
C LEU A 44 -43.81 6.85 8.82
N PHE A 45 -43.98 8.11 9.23
CA PHE A 45 -42.98 9.15 9.02
C PHE A 45 -41.65 8.82 9.72
N ALA A 46 -41.69 8.28 10.93
CA ALA A 46 -40.49 7.86 11.65
C ALA A 46 -39.76 6.72 10.92
N ILE A 47 -40.50 5.70 10.44
CA ILE A 47 -39.94 4.58 9.69
C ILE A 47 -39.34 5.04 8.37
N LEU A 48 -40.05 5.90 7.63
CA LEU A 48 -39.55 6.47 6.37
C LEU A 48 -38.34 7.38 6.59
N GLY A 49 -38.31 8.15 7.68
CA GLY A 49 -37.15 8.97 8.06
C GLY A 49 -35.92 8.11 8.38
N LEU A 50 -36.10 7.03 9.15
CA LEU A 50 -35.04 6.07 9.44
C LEU A 50 -34.54 5.35 8.17
N ALA A 51 -35.45 4.94 7.29
CA ALA A 51 -35.11 4.31 6.02
C ALA A 51 -34.35 5.29 5.08
N ALA A 52 -34.77 6.55 5.04
CA ALA A 52 -34.09 7.59 4.26
C ALA A 52 -32.70 7.92 4.84
N LEU A 53 -32.54 7.96 6.17
CA LEU A 53 -31.24 8.12 6.81
C LEU A 53 -30.31 6.92 6.55
N GLY A 54 -30.86 5.70 6.51
CA GLY A 54 -30.09 4.50 6.14
C GLY A 54 -29.73 4.41 4.66
N GLN A 55 -30.33 5.23 3.80
CA GLN A 55 -30.01 5.35 2.37
C GLN A 55 -29.10 6.54 2.05
N LEU A 56 -28.81 7.41 3.02
CA LEU A 56 -27.77 8.41 2.84
C LEU A 56 -26.42 7.70 2.78
N PRO A 57 -25.58 7.97 1.76
CA PRO A 57 -24.19 7.50 1.77
C PRO A 57 -23.54 8.05 3.04
N ASP A 58 -22.77 7.20 3.71
CA ASP A 58 -22.16 7.49 5.02
C ASP A 58 -21.31 8.77 4.91
N LEU A 59 -21.84 9.91 5.35
CA LEU A 59 -21.12 11.20 5.41
C LEU A 59 -20.13 11.24 6.58
N ARG A 60 -19.85 10.10 7.22
CA ARG A 60 -18.87 9.92 8.29
C ARG A 60 -17.50 9.43 7.82
N ASP A 61 -17.30 9.27 6.51
CA ASP A 61 -15.96 9.17 5.93
C ASP A 61 -15.46 10.55 5.48
N ASP A 62 -15.32 11.47 6.45
CA ASP A 62 -14.29 12.53 6.37
C ASP A 62 -12.91 11.93 6.73
N GLU A 63 -12.61 10.73 6.22
CA GLU A 63 -11.23 10.33 6.02
C GLU A 63 -10.75 11.22 4.87
N LEU A 64 -10.05 12.32 5.21
CA LEU A 64 -9.28 13.08 4.23
C LEU A 64 -8.62 12.06 3.29
N PRO A 65 -8.74 12.19 1.95
CA PRO A 65 -8.06 11.26 1.05
C PRO A 65 -6.62 11.16 1.54
N PRO A 66 -6.12 9.94 1.85
CA PRO A 66 -4.84 9.78 2.51
C PRO A 66 -3.84 10.60 1.72
N LYS A 67 -3.31 11.66 2.34
CA LYS A 67 -2.36 12.56 1.69
C LYS A 67 -1.34 11.65 1.01
N PRO A 68 -1.04 11.84 -0.29
CA PRO A 68 -0.10 10.96 -0.98
C PRO A 68 1.16 10.89 -0.14
N THR A 69 1.35 9.72 0.47
CA THR A 69 2.38 9.42 1.48
C THR A 69 3.74 9.76 0.89
N TRP A 70 3.89 9.52 -0.42
CA TRP A 70 5.08 9.88 -1.20
C TRP A 70 4.73 10.94 -2.25
N SER A 71 5.52 12.01 -2.29
CA SER A 71 5.40 13.09 -3.28
C SER A 71 6.65 13.18 -4.14
N VAL A 72 6.47 13.42 -5.45
CA VAL A 72 7.60 13.65 -6.37
C VAL A 72 8.24 15.00 -6.04
N ALA A 73 9.57 15.00 -5.89
CA ALA A 73 10.34 16.18 -5.54
C ALA A 73 11.15 16.68 -6.74
N ASP A 74 10.47 17.24 -7.75
CA ASP A 74 11.08 17.68 -9.03
C ASP A 74 12.21 18.71 -8.88
N ARG A 75 12.21 19.47 -7.77
CA ARG A 75 13.24 20.47 -7.46
C ARG A 75 14.42 19.92 -6.65
N SER A 76 14.42 18.64 -6.29
CA SER A 76 15.53 18.05 -5.53
C SER A 76 16.66 17.63 -6.47
N HIS A 77 17.90 17.82 -6.02
CA HIS A 77 19.07 17.36 -6.76
C HIS A 77 19.34 15.86 -6.50
N PRO A 78 19.79 15.10 -7.52
CA PRO A 78 20.22 13.72 -7.36
C PRO A 78 21.32 13.59 -6.29
N ALA A 79 21.11 12.69 -5.34
CA ALA A 79 22.11 12.39 -4.30
C ALA A 79 23.06 11.26 -4.74
N PHE A 80 22.64 10.46 -5.72
CA PHE A 80 23.36 9.28 -6.17
C PHE A 80 23.50 9.28 -7.69
N ALA A 81 24.55 8.61 -8.17
CA ALA A 81 24.75 8.33 -9.58
C ALA A 81 25.40 6.97 -9.77
N LEU A 82 25.25 6.39 -10.96
CA LEU A 82 26.12 5.30 -11.40
C LEU A 82 27.27 5.89 -12.21
N SER A 83 28.51 5.51 -11.87
CA SER A 83 29.68 5.81 -12.71
C SER A 83 29.42 5.27 -14.13
N ARG A 84 29.33 6.19 -15.11
CA ARG A 84 28.82 5.99 -16.49
C ARG A 84 29.10 4.56 -16.99
N LEU A 85 28.02 3.82 -17.27
CA LEU A 85 28.08 2.77 -18.27
C LEU A 85 28.38 3.45 -19.60
N ASP A 86 29.23 2.84 -20.40
CA ASP A 86 29.51 3.26 -21.76
C ASP A 86 28.22 3.59 -22.51
N SER A 87 28.33 4.61 -23.35
CA SER A 87 27.28 5.32 -24.07
C SER A 87 26.51 4.46 -25.07
N SER A 88 25.77 3.44 -24.64
CA SER A 88 24.75 2.78 -25.46
C SER A 88 23.39 2.79 -24.76
N GLU A 89 22.57 3.79 -25.12
CA GLU A 89 21.14 3.65 -25.36
C GLU A 89 20.25 3.00 -24.27
N LYS A 90 20.39 3.41 -23.01
CA LYS A 90 19.35 3.13 -22.00
C LYS A 90 19.00 4.40 -21.24
N THR A 91 17.76 4.85 -21.40
CA THR A 91 17.21 6.01 -20.67
C THR A 91 17.16 5.65 -19.20
N ALA A 92 18.14 6.13 -18.44
CA ALA A 92 18.12 6.04 -16.98
C ALA A 92 17.22 7.17 -16.45
N SER A 93 15.97 6.88 -16.12
CA SER A 93 15.13 7.88 -15.45
C SER A 93 15.50 7.94 -13.97
N TYR A 94 15.63 9.15 -13.43
CA TYR A 94 15.90 9.38 -12.01
C TYR A 94 14.70 10.11 -11.38
N ILE A 95 14.05 9.50 -10.39
CA ILE A 95 12.90 10.08 -9.69
C ILE A 95 13.24 10.19 -8.20
N ILE A 96 12.89 11.32 -7.59
CA ILE A 96 13.05 11.55 -6.15
C ILE A 96 11.66 11.60 -5.54
N LEU A 97 11.42 10.76 -4.55
CA LEU A 97 10.20 10.77 -3.74
C LEU A 97 10.54 11.22 -2.32
N ARG A 98 9.67 12.05 -1.74
CA ARG A 98 9.76 12.48 -0.34
C ARG A 98 8.51 12.14 0.43
N HIS A 99 8.74 11.69 1.66
CA HIS A 99 7.72 11.45 2.64
C HIS A 99 7.62 12.64 3.61
N PRO A 100 6.42 13.06 4.04
CA PRO A 100 6.25 14.11 5.05
C PRO A 100 6.98 13.84 6.38
N GLU A 101 7.15 12.57 6.75
CA GLU A 101 7.85 12.14 7.98
C GLU A 101 9.38 12.02 7.82
N GLY A 102 9.93 12.52 6.70
CA GLY A 102 11.38 12.66 6.51
C GLY A 102 12.01 11.64 5.55
N GLY A 103 11.27 10.61 5.14
CA GLY A 103 11.71 9.63 4.16
C GLY A 103 12.12 10.24 2.82
N ARG A 104 13.16 9.68 2.21
CA ARG A 104 13.54 9.99 0.83
C ARG A 104 13.84 8.72 0.07
N ARG A 105 13.25 8.57 -1.11
CA ARG A 105 13.59 7.51 -2.07
C ARG A 105 14.19 8.15 -3.31
N ASP A 106 15.31 7.61 -3.75
CA ASP A 106 15.93 7.94 -5.02
C ASP A 106 15.84 6.69 -5.91
N VAL A 107 15.06 6.78 -6.98
CA VAL A 107 14.73 5.65 -7.87
C VAL A 107 15.39 5.87 -9.23
N MET A 108 16.23 4.93 -9.64
CA MET A 108 16.83 4.85 -10.96
C MET A 108 16.23 3.67 -11.73
N ARG A 109 15.67 3.93 -12.91
CA ARG A 109 15.12 2.88 -13.79
C ARG A 109 15.83 2.87 -15.11
N TRP A 110 16.15 1.67 -15.60
CA TRP A 110 16.68 1.45 -16.94
C TRP A 110 15.66 0.71 -17.78
N THR A 111 15.23 1.32 -18.86
CA THR A 111 14.40 0.67 -19.87
C THR A 111 15.25 0.07 -20.97
N GLY A 112 14.75 -1.01 -21.56
CA GLY A 112 15.33 -1.67 -22.72
C GLY A 112 14.56 -1.39 -23.99
N GLU A 113 14.73 -2.27 -24.97
CA GLU A 113 13.89 -2.28 -26.17
C GLU A 113 12.41 -2.40 -25.81
N ALA A 114 11.56 -1.70 -26.57
CA ALA A 114 10.11 -1.63 -26.36
C ALA A 114 9.68 -1.06 -24.98
N ASP A 115 10.48 -0.16 -24.41
CA ASP A 115 10.18 0.57 -23.16
C ASP A 115 9.91 -0.32 -21.93
N LYS A 116 10.37 -1.58 -21.99
CA LYS A 116 10.28 -2.50 -20.85
C LYS A 116 11.35 -2.15 -19.81
N VAL A 117 10.95 -2.03 -18.54
CA VAL A 117 11.89 -1.84 -17.43
C VAL A 117 12.77 -3.08 -17.29
N LEU A 118 14.07 -2.93 -17.57
CA LEU A 118 15.06 -4.01 -17.47
C LEU A 118 15.71 -4.08 -16.11
N ALA A 119 15.83 -2.95 -15.42
CA ALA A 119 16.39 -2.89 -14.08
C ALA A 119 15.87 -1.66 -13.34
N GLU A 120 15.81 -1.79 -12.02
CA GLU A 120 15.51 -0.71 -11.10
C GLU A 120 16.50 -0.75 -9.93
N LEU A 121 16.84 0.43 -9.43
CA LEU A 121 17.61 0.65 -8.21
C LEU A 121 16.91 1.73 -7.40
N GLU A 122 16.37 1.36 -6.25
CA GLU A 122 15.82 2.26 -5.25
C GLU A 122 16.79 2.38 -4.08
N ILE A 123 17.06 3.63 -3.69
CA ILE A 123 17.81 3.96 -2.48
C ILE A 123 16.86 4.68 -1.55
N TYR A 124 16.44 3.98 -0.51
CA TYR A 124 15.49 4.47 0.48
C TYR A 124 16.22 4.87 1.78
N ARG A 125 16.17 6.15 2.08
CA ARG A 125 16.56 6.73 3.37
C ARG A 125 15.33 6.80 4.26
N GLN A 126 15.38 6.06 5.34
CA GLN A 126 14.25 5.80 6.23
C GLN A 126 13.93 7.07 7.04
N GLY A 127 12.68 7.51 7.03
CA GLY A 127 12.16 8.55 7.91
C GLY A 127 11.31 7.98 9.05
N GLY A 128 10.49 8.84 9.66
CA GLY A 128 9.54 8.44 10.71
C GLY A 128 8.51 7.41 10.25
N GLU A 129 8.27 7.34 8.94
CA GLU A 129 7.30 6.42 8.33
C GLU A 129 7.78 4.98 8.24
N PHE A 130 9.04 4.73 8.59
CA PHE A 130 9.65 3.43 8.43
C PHE A 130 9.07 2.42 9.42
N ASP A 131 8.32 1.46 8.89
CA ASP A 131 7.80 0.33 9.66
C ASP A 131 8.77 -0.86 9.59
N VAL A 132 9.40 -1.17 10.73
CA VAL A 132 10.32 -2.32 10.89
C VAL A 132 9.61 -3.66 10.74
N THR A 133 8.30 -3.71 10.99
CA THR A 133 7.51 -4.95 10.98
C THR A 133 7.07 -5.35 9.57
N ARG A 134 7.04 -4.39 8.62
CA ARG A 134 6.65 -4.63 7.24
C ARG A 134 7.67 -5.52 6.52
N PRO A 135 7.25 -6.66 5.93
CA PRO A 135 8.16 -7.53 5.21
C PRO A 135 8.71 -6.84 3.95
N VAL A 136 10.03 -6.61 3.92
CA VAL A 136 10.70 -5.93 2.80
C VAL A 136 10.55 -6.70 1.47
N ALA A 137 10.37 -8.02 1.54
CA ALA A 137 10.13 -8.86 0.36
C ALA A 137 8.82 -8.50 -0.37
N MET A 138 7.79 -8.00 0.34
CA MET A 138 6.53 -7.57 -0.28
C MET A 138 6.75 -6.32 -1.15
N ASP A 139 7.49 -5.34 -0.63
CA ASP A 139 7.81 -4.11 -1.38
C ASP A 139 8.71 -4.43 -2.59
N LEU A 140 9.65 -5.37 -2.43
CA LEU A 140 10.48 -5.85 -3.52
C LEU A 140 9.67 -6.56 -4.62
N ALA A 141 8.66 -7.37 -4.26
CA ALA A 141 7.79 -8.01 -5.23
C ALA A 141 7.02 -6.97 -6.07
N VAL A 142 6.50 -5.92 -5.43
CA VAL A 142 5.84 -4.80 -6.13
C VAL A 142 6.83 -4.06 -7.03
N GLN A 143 8.05 -3.79 -6.57
CA GLN A 143 9.11 -3.19 -7.40
C GLN A 143 9.39 -4.05 -8.65
N MET A 144 9.39 -5.37 -8.53
CA MET A 144 9.57 -6.31 -9.64
C MET A 144 8.37 -6.41 -10.59
N GLY A 145 7.29 -5.64 -10.36
CA GLY A 145 6.06 -5.70 -11.16
C GLY A 145 5.19 -6.92 -10.85
N LEU A 146 5.40 -7.56 -9.70
CA LEU A 146 4.63 -8.71 -9.22
C LEU A 146 3.55 -8.25 -8.23
N ASN A 147 2.58 -9.12 -7.94
CA ASN A 147 1.63 -8.86 -6.87
C ASN A 147 2.37 -8.85 -5.51
N ALA A 148 1.99 -7.95 -4.58
CA ALA A 148 2.56 -7.87 -3.23
C ALA A 148 2.51 -9.19 -2.45
N ALA A 149 1.52 -10.06 -2.73
CA ALA A 149 1.38 -11.38 -2.13
C ALA A 149 2.24 -12.47 -2.81
N THR A 150 2.97 -12.13 -3.89
CA THR A 150 3.82 -13.09 -4.59
C THR A 150 5.00 -13.47 -3.70
N PRO A 151 5.16 -14.76 -3.33
CA PRO A 151 6.27 -15.17 -2.49
C PRO A 151 7.59 -15.06 -3.27
N LEU A 152 8.56 -14.40 -2.64
CA LEU A 152 9.95 -14.37 -3.08
C LEU A 152 10.77 -15.33 -2.23
N GLU A 153 11.58 -16.16 -2.87
CA GLU A 153 12.57 -17.00 -2.21
C GLU A 153 13.96 -16.38 -2.31
N GLN A 154 14.79 -16.61 -1.29
CA GLN A 154 16.16 -16.12 -1.29
C GLN A 154 17.02 -16.93 -2.27
N ALA A 155 17.53 -16.29 -3.31
CA ALA A 155 18.39 -16.86 -4.35
C ALA A 155 19.89 -16.77 -4.03
N GLY A 156 20.24 -16.67 -2.74
CA GLY A 156 21.61 -16.57 -2.22
C GLY A 156 22.11 -15.14 -2.00
N LEU A 157 23.42 -15.01 -1.77
CA LEU A 157 24.11 -13.75 -1.49
C LEU A 157 25.12 -13.41 -2.60
N ILE A 158 25.31 -12.11 -2.87
CA ILE A 158 26.42 -11.62 -3.70
C ILE A 158 27.29 -10.65 -2.91
N GLU A 159 28.59 -10.71 -3.15
CA GLU A 159 29.53 -9.74 -2.59
C GLU A 159 29.54 -8.45 -3.42
N THR A 160 29.42 -7.33 -2.72
CA THR A 160 29.47 -5.98 -3.31
C THR A 160 30.36 -5.10 -2.45
N LYS A 161 30.62 -3.88 -2.93
CA LYS A 161 31.34 -2.88 -2.15
C LYS A 161 30.64 -2.49 -0.83
N PHE A 162 29.32 -2.71 -0.75
CA PHE A 162 28.52 -2.52 0.46
C PHE A 162 28.47 -3.79 1.35
N GLY A 163 29.26 -4.82 1.02
CA GLY A 163 29.25 -6.13 1.65
C GLY A 163 28.25 -7.09 0.99
N PRO A 164 27.85 -8.18 1.68
CA PRO A 164 26.91 -9.15 1.14
C PRO A 164 25.52 -8.53 0.95
N VAL A 165 24.92 -8.82 -0.20
CA VAL A 165 23.57 -8.38 -0.60
C VAL A 165 22.73 -9.62 -0.90
N ALA A 166 21.52 -9.66 -0.34
CA ALA A 166 20.60 -10.77 -0.54
C ALA A 166 19.89 -10.66 -1.89
N LEU A 167 19.76 -11.80 -2.57
CA LEU A 167 19.07 -11.93 -3.84
C LEU A 167 17.75 -12.67 -3.66
N PHE A 168 16.78 -12.31 -4.49
CA PHE A 168 15.42 -12.82 -4.42
C PHE A 168 14.90 -13.18 -5.80
N ARG A 169 14.22 -14.31 -5.91
CA ARG A 169 13.51 -14.72 -7.13
C ARG A 169 12.06 -15.10 -6.81
N PRO A 170 11.12 -14.96 -7.74
CA PRO A 170 9.76 -15.46 -7.55
C PRO A 170 9.75 -16.97 -7.50
N VAL A 171 8.98 -17.56 -6.57
CA VAL A 171 8.87 -19.02 -6.42
C VAL A 171 8.21 -19.68 -7.64
N ALA A 172 7.24 -18.99 -8.24
CA ALA A 172 6.54 -19.43 -9.45
C ALA A 172 6.79 -18.42 -10.59
N ALA A 173 7.93 -18.55 -11.26
CA ALA A 173 8.14 -17.83 -12.52
C ALA A 173 7.27 -18.50 -13.60
N ALA A 174 6.36 -17.74 -14.22
CA ALA A 174 5.57 -18.25 -15.34
C ALA A 174 6.52 -18.71 -16.47
N GLU A 175 6.26 -19.86 -17.10
CA GLU A 175 7.05 -20.32 -18.25
C GLU A 175 7.10 -19.23 -19.33
N GLY A 176 8.31 -18.88 -19.78
CA GLY A 176 8.53 -17.85 -20.80
C GLY A 176 8.61 -16.40 -20.28
N ALA A 177 8.36 -16.14 -18.98
CA ALA A 177 8.63 -14.83 -18.39
C ALA A 177 10.13 -14.65 -18.15
N ARG A 178 10.68 -13.49 -18.55
CA ARG A 178 12.09 -13.15 -18.30
C ARG A 178 12.32 -13.13 -16.79
N ALA A 179 13.10 -14.08 -16.28
CA ALA A 179 13.37 -14.21 -14.85
C ALA A 179 14.21 -13.02 -14.39
N CYS A 180 13.61 -12.07 -13.67
CA CYS A 180 14.31 -10.96 -13.05
C CYS A 180 14.77 -11.36 -11.65
N LEU A 181 15.95 -10.90 -11.27
CA LEU A 181 16.52 -11.15 -9.95
C LEU A 181 16.42 -9.88 -9.11
N GLY A 182 15.67 -9.95 -8.02
CA GLY A 182 15.57 -8.89 -7.02
C GLY A 182 16.78 -8.91 -6.09
N TYR A 183 17.12 -7.75 -5.52
CA TYR A 183 18.17 -7.63 -4.52
C TYR A 183 17.76 -6.66 -3.42
N LEU A 184 18.28 -6.91 -2.22
CA LEU A 184 18.03 -6.08 -1.05
C LEU A 184 19.27 -6.04 -0.14
N LYS A 185 19.65 -4.82 0.23
CA LYS A 185 20.64 -4.52 1.25
C LYS A 185 20.08 -3.49 2.21
N ARG A 186 20.01 -3.84 3.48
CA ARG A 186 19.66 -2.91 4.55
C ARG A 186 20.90 -2.58 5.39
N SER A 187 20.99 -1.33 5.81
CA SER A 187 21.96 -0.79 6.75
C SER A 187 21.19 -0.11 7.88
N GLU A 188 21.62 -0.36 9.11
CA GLU A 188 21.06 0.28 10.31
C GLU A 188 21.73 1.64 10.57
N GLU A 189 23.03 1.75 10.29
CA GLU A 189 23.79 2.97 10.49
C GLU A 189 24.61 3.34 9.24
N PRO A 190 24.14 4.29 8.40
CA PRO A 190 22.84 4.99 8.45
C PRO A 190 21.65 4.07 8.15
N ALA A 191 20.45 4.54 8.52
CA ALA A 191 19.16 3.91 8.22
C ALA A 191 18.85 4.01 6.72
N LEU A 192 19.47 3.11 5.96
CA LEU A 192 19.49 3.10 4.50
C LEU A 192 19.09 1.71 4.00
N GLN A 193 18.23 1.68 3.00
CA GLN A 193 17.90 0.48 2.24
C GLN A 193 18.26 0.71 0.77
N ILE A 194 18.94 -0.27 0.19
CA ILE A 194 19.24 -0.34 -1.24
C ILE A 194 18.52 -1.57 -1.77
N SER A 195 17.53 -1.39 -2.65
CA SER A 195 16.77 -2.48 -3.24
C SER A 195 16.54 -2.26 -4.73
N GLY A 196 16.08 -3.30 -5.41
CA GLY A 196 15.73 -3.20 -6.81
C GLY A 196 15.79 -4.56 -7.48
N PHE A 197 15.78 -4.56 -8.81
CA PHE A 197 15.85 -5.78 -9.59
C PHE A 197 16.64 -5.59 -10.88
N SER A 198 17.10 -6.69 -11.45
CA SER A 198 17.72 -6.71 -12.77
C SER A 198 17.26 -7.94 -13.54
N CYS A 199 16.78 -7.71 -14.75
CA CYS A 199 16.47 -8.73 -15.75
C CYS A 199 17.61 -8.86 -16.78
N GLN A 200 18.76 -8.19 -16.56
CA GLN A 200 19.87 -8.15 -17.50
C GLN A 200 20.68 -9.46 -17.45
N GLY A 201 20.80 -10.12 -18.62
CA GLY A 201 21.42 -11.43 -18.76
C GLY A 201 20.40 -12.58 -18.73
N ASP A 202 20.68 -13.61 -19.53
CA ASP A 202 19.78 -14.76 -19.72
C ASP A 202 20.04 -15.90 -18.73
N THR A 203 21.13 -15.80 -17.96
CA THR A 203 21.52 -16.78 -16.95
C THR A 203 21.60 -16.15 -15.56
N LEU A 204 21.35 -16.93 -14.51
CA LEU A 204 21.48 -16.45 -13.13
C LEU A 204 22.88 -15.85 -12.83
N PRO A 205 24.01 -16.44 -13.26
CA PRO A 205 25.33 -15.83 -13.08
C PRO A 205 25.46 -14.46 -13.75
N ALA A 206 24.93 -14.29 -14.97
CA ALA A 206 24.97 -13.01 -15.67
C ALA A 206 24.15 -11.93 -14.93
N GLN A 207 22.97 -12.29 -14.40
CA GLN A 207 22.13 -11.40 -13.59
C GLN A 207 22.82 -10.98 -12.30
N ARG A 208 23.46 -11.93 -11.59
CA ARG A 208 24.26 -11.64 -10.39
C ARG A 208 25.40 -10.68 -10.67
N ALA A 209 26.12 -10.89 -11.77
CA ALA A 209 27.22 -10.02 -12.20
C ALA A 209 26.73 -8.61 -12.56
N ALA A 210 25.59 -8.50 -13.24
CA ALA A 210 24.95 -7.22 -13.55
C ALA A 210 24.58 -6.45 -12.27
N ILE A 211 23.95 -7.11 -11.30
CA ILE A 211 23.59 -6.48 -10.01
C ILE A 211 24.83 -6.05 -9.25
N ALA A 212 25.82 -6.94 -9.10
CA ALA A 212 27.07 -6.63 -8.41
C ALA A 212 27.78 -5.43 -9.06
N CYS A 213 27.78 -5.36 -10.39
CA CYS A 213 28.36 -4.24 -11.11
C CYS A 213 27.63 -2.92 -10.84
N THR A 214 26.30 -2.91 -10.97
CA THR A 214 25.46 -1.74 -10.68
C THR A 214 25.75 -1.20 -9.28
N LEU A 215 25.77 -2.08 -8.28
CA LEU A 215 26.04 -1.70 -6.89
C LEU A 215 27.49 -1.21 -6.69
N ASN A 216 28.48 -1.84 -7.32
CA ASN A 216 29.88 -1.39 -7.22
C ASN A 216 30.10 -0.02 -7.88
N ARG A 217 29.34 0.32 -8.92
CA ARG A 217 29.42 1.62 -9.62
C ARG A 217 28.59 2.72 -8.97
N LEU A 218 27.80 2.42 -7.95
CA LEU A 218 26.94 3.40 -7.26
C LEU A 218 27.77 4.39 -6.45
N THR A 219 27.76 5.66 -6.82
CA THR A 219 28.50 6.74 -6.16
C THR A 219 27.55 7.72 -5.48
N LEU A 220 27.97 8.23 -4.33
CA LEU A 220 27.30 9.33 -3.64
C LEU A 220 27.79 10.66 -4.23
N LEU A 221 26.88 11.48 -4.73
CA LEU A 221 27.15 12.82 -5.24
C LEU A 221 27.11 13.87 -4.13
N THR A 222 26.11 13.75 -3.24
CA THR A 222 25.95 14.63 -2.09
C THR A 222 25.34 13.87 -0.92
N SER A 223 25.94 14.01 0.25
CA SER A 223 25.42 13.46 1.51
C SER A 223 24.43 14.39 2.20
N GLY A 224 24.25 15.62 1.70
CA GLY A 224 23.57 16.67 2.48
C GLY A 224 24.19 16.80 3.88
N ASN A 225 23.34 16.81 4.91
CA ASN A 225 23.77 16.88 6.31
C ASN A 225 23.87 15.50 7.01
N GLU A 226 24.15 14.43 6.26
CA GLU A 226 24.21 13.05 6.78
C GLU A 226 25.64 12.49 6.74
N PRO A 227 26.48 12.74 7.77
CA PRO A 227 27.87 12.30 7.77
C PRO A 227 28.03 10.77 7.81
N LYS A 228 27.07 10.06 8.43
CA LYS A 228 27.06 8.58 8.44
C LYS A 228 26.87 8.01 7.02
N LEU A 229 26.05 8.67 6.19
CA LEU A 229 25.88 8.29 4.78
C LEU A 229 27.17 8.48 3.98
N ALA A 230 27.83 9.64 4.15
CA ALA A 230 29.14 9.89 3.55
C ALA A 230 30.17 8.83 4.00
N GLY A 231 30.20 8.50 5.28
CA GLY A 231 31.10 7.50 5.86
C GLY A 231 30.85 6.09 5.32
N LEU A 232 29.58 5.67 5.16
CA LEU A 232 29.25 4.37 4.57
C LEU A 232 29.76 4.27 3.14
N PHE A 233 29.52 5.29 2.33
CA PHE A 233 29.96 5.30 0.93
C PHE A 233 31.48 5.40 0.79
N ALA A 234 32.15 6.17 1.64
CA ALA A 234 33.61 6.23 1.67
C ALA A 234 34.24 4.87 1.99
N LYS A 235 33.72 4.16 3.02
CA LYS A 235 34.17 2.81 3.37
C LYS A 235 33.87 1.80 2.26
N ALA A 236 32.73 1.94 1.61
CA ALA A 236 32.35 1.07 0.50
C ALA A 236 33.28 1.28 -0.70
N GLU A 237 33.67 2.52 -1.01
CA GLU A 237 34.53 2.80 -2.16
C GLU A 237 35.92 2.14 -2.05
N LEU A 238 36.44 1.96 -0.83
CA LEU A 238 37.67 1.19 -0.59
C LEU A 238 37.56 -0.29 -1.01
N LYS A 239 36.35 -0.82 -1.08
CA LYS A 239 36.05 -2.21 -1.47
C LYS A 239 35.52 -2.31 -2.91
N ARG A 240 35.53 -1.21 -3.67
CA ARG A 240 35.03 -1.21 -5.05
C ARG A 240 35.87 -2.15 -5.91
N ARG A 241 35.21 -3.15 -6.50
CA ARG A 241 35.79 -4.02 -7.52
C ARG A 241 35.44 -3.50 -8.91
N ALA A 242 36.32 -3.77 -9.88
CA ALA A 242 36.04 -3.52 -11.29
C ALA A 242 34.86 -4.37 -11.77
N CYS A 243 34.12 -3.85 -12.75
CA CYS A 243 33.08 -4.59 -13.44
C CYS A 243 33.65 -5.22 -14.70
N ASP A 244 34.37 -6.33 -14.57
CA ASP A 244 34.81 -7.06 -15.75
C ASP A 244 33.70 -8.03 -16.17
N LEU A 245 33.20 -7.83 -17.39
CA LEU A 245 32.19 -8.71 -18.03
C LEU A 245 32.76 -10.10 -18.33
N ALA A 246 34.08 -10.27 -18.24
CA ALA A 246 34.76 -11.55 -18.32
C ALA A 246 35.01 -12.10 -16.90
N GLY A 247 33.99 -12.80 -16.39
CA GLY A 247 34.14 -13.83 -15.35
C GLY A 247 35.03 -13.48 -14.17
N SER A 248 34.42 -12.95 -13.10
CA SER A 248 34.98 -13.17 -11.77
C SER A 248 35.08 -14.69 -11.56
N GLN A 249 36.28 -15.25 -11.72
CA GLN A 249 36.62 -16.64 -11.37
C GLN A 249 36.42 -16.94 -9.87
N ASP A 250 35.96 -15.96 -9.09
CA ASP A 250 35.72 -16.02 -7.65
C ASP A 250 34.37 -16.65 -7.29
N TRP A 251 33.47 -16.95 -8.25
CA TRP A 251 32.18 -17.59 -7.92
C TRP A 251 32.35 -19.04 -7.45
N LEU A 252 33.41 -19.74 -7.87
CA LEU A 252 33.75 -21.07 -7.38
C LEU A 252 34.42 -21.01 -5.99
N LEU A 253 35.05 -19.89 -5.66
CA LEU A 253 35.88 -19.71 -4.46
C LEU A 253 35.19 -18.91 -3.35
N GLY A 254 34.12 -18.17 -3.65
CA GLY A 254 33.38 -17.34 -2.72
C GLY A 254 32.76 -18.12 -1.56
N ALA A 255 32.89 -17.58 -0.35
CA ALA A 255 32.47 -18.21 0.91
C ALA A 255 31.00 -18.66 0.94
N ALA A 256 30.14 -18.06 0.12
CA ALA A 256 28.72 -18.40 0.04
C ALA A 256 28.41 -19.74 -0.68
N ASN A 257 29.38 -20.34 -1.40
CA ASN A 257 29.20 -21.60 -2.14
C ASN A 257 29.94 -22.79 -1.50
N ALA A 258 30.44 -22.66 -0.27
CA ALA A 258 31.10 -23.77 0.44
C ALA A 258 30.18 -25.01 0.58
N GLN A 259 28.86 -24.80 0.64
CA GLN A 259 27.85 -25.86 0.73
C GLN A 259 27.79 -26.79 -0.50
N LEU A 260 28.33 -26.35 -1.65
CA LEU A 260 28.35 -27.13 -2.90
C LEU A 260 29.64 -27.95 -3.07
N ARG A 261 30.59 -27.81 -2.14
CA ARG A 261 31.80 -28.62 -2.08
C ARG A 261 31.45 -29.83 -1.22
N GLY A 262 31.01 -30.92 -1.86
CA GLY A 262 30.72 -32.18 -1.16
C GLY A 262 31.84 -32.53 -0.19
N ALA A 263 31.47 -33.04 0.99
CA ALA A 263 32.43 -33.52 1.97
C ALA A 263 33.31 -34.59 1.33
N LEU A 264 34.62 -34.33 1.27
CA LEU A 264 35.64 -35.35 0.99
C LEU A 264 35.86 -36.21 2.23
#